data_AF-A0AAV6M5I5-F1
#
_entry.id   AF-A0AAV6M5I5-F1
#
_cell.length_a   1.000
_cell.length_b   1.000
_cell.length_c   1.000
_cell.angle_alpha   90.00
_cell.angle_beta   90.00
_cell.angle_gamma   90.00
#
_symmetry.space_group_name_H-M   'P 1'
#
loop_
_entity.id
_entity.type
_entity.pdbx_description
1 polymer ?
#
loop_
_entity_poly.entity_id
_entity_poly.type
_entity_poly.pdbx_seq_one_letter_code
_entity_poly.pdbx_strand_id
1 'polypeptide(L)'
;MWNSSVSMKLGVKTTIQTGIPFIFEGKVEISAEFSGQYQWGETKTTSKAVETSYQVTVPPMTTVIVSLLATKGTSDVPYSYTQRDTLINGDTKTSQMDDGVYKGVNSYNFKYETKSKPITA
;
A
#
# COMPACT_ATOMS: atom_id res chain seq x y z
N MET A 1 -3.11 -4.00 -5.17
CA MET A 1 -3.95 -4.76 -6.12
C MET A 1 -4.03 -6.19 -5.65
N TRP A 2 -5.23 -6.68 -5.40
CA TRP A 2 -5.53 -8.08 -5.09
C TRP A 2 -5.79 -8.85 -6.39
N ASN A 3 -5.08 -9.97 -6.56
CA ASN A 3 -5.23 -10.85 -7.71
C ASN A 3 -5.50 -12.30 -7.27
N SER A 4 -6.16 -13.09 -8.12
CA SER A 4 -6.45 -14.52 -7.96
C SER A 4 -6.17 -15.23 -9.30
N SER A 5 -5.85 -16.52 -9.24
CA SER A 5 -5.48 -17.35 -10.39
C SER A 5 -6.69 -17.79 -11.23
N VAL A 6 -7.92 -17.68 -10.72
CA VAL A 6 -9.13 -18.10 -11.45
C VAL A 6 -9.55 -17.02 -12.46
N SER A 7 -9.40 -17.34 -13.75
CA SER A 7 -9.80 -16.50 -14.90
C SER A 7 -11.28 -16.12 -14.90
N MET A 8 -12.18 -16.95 -14.36
CA MET A 8 -13.63 -16.65 -14.25
C MET A 8 -13.94 -15.45 -13.35
N LYS A 9 -13.01 -15.00 -12.52
CA LYS A 9 -13.24 -13.89 -11.57
C LYS A 9 -12.99 -12.51 -12.18
N LEU A 10 -12.32 -12.45 -13.33
CA LEU A 10 -12.01 -11.19 -13.99
C LEU A 10 -13.29 -10.53 -14.50
N GLY A 11 -13.54 -9.29 -14.07
CA GLY A 11 -14.77 -8.55 -14.41
C GLY A 11 -15.96 -8.79 -13.47
N VAL A 12 -15.85 -9.72 -12.51
CA VAL A 12 -16.88 -9.90 -11.47
C VAL A 12 -16.63 -8.89 -10.35
N LYS A 13 -17.64 -8.05 -10.07
CA LYS A 13 -17.64 -7.19 -8.88
C LYS A 13 -17.93 -8.04 -7.66
N THR A 14 -17.01 -8.03 -6.70
CA THR A 14 -17.14 -8.76 -5.44
C THR A 14 -17.00 -7.79 -4.27
N THR A 15 -17.64 -8.10 -3.15
CA THR A 15 -17.34 -7.39 -1.90
C THR A 15 -16.20 -8.12 -1.24
N ILE A 16 -15.11 -7.41 -0.96
CA ILE A 16 -13.98 -7.95 -0.22
C ILE A 16 -13.88 -7.27 1.14
N GLN A 17 -13.42 -8.02 2.13
CA GLN A 17 -12.99 -7.51 3.42
C GLN A 17 -11.59 -8.03 3.67
N THR A 18 -10.61 -7.14 3.79
CA THR A 18 -9.20 -7.52 3.80
C THR A 18 -8.33 -6.48 4.50
N GLY A 19 -7.19 -6.93 5.04
CA GLY A 19 -6.13 -6.06 5.51
C GLY A 19 -5.20 -5.65 4.38
N ILE A 20 -4.78 -4.39 4.32
CA ILE A 20 -3.83 -3.87 3.33
C ILE A 20 -2.39 -4.05 3.87
N PRO A 21 -1.53 -4.82 3.20
CA PRO A 21 -0.12 -4.96 3.56
C PRO A 21 0.70 -3.71 3.22
N PHE A 22 1.61 -3.34 4.11
CA PHE A 22 2.55 -2.23 3.98
C PHE A 22 3.97 -2.69 4.31
N ILE A 23 4.94 -2.13 3.60
CA ILE A 23 6.36 -2.28 3.95
C ILE A 23 6.68 -1.25 5.03
N PHE A 24 7.14 -1.71 6.19
CA PHE A 24 7.64 -0.89 7.28
C PHE A 24 8.88 -1.53 7.88
N GLU A 25 9.97 -0.77 8.01
CA GLU A 25 11.26 -1.23 8.57
C GLU A 25 11.78 -2.58 8.03
N GLY A 26 11.56 -2.85 6.74
CA GLY A 26 12.00 -4.10 6.10
C GLY A 26 11.12 -5.32 6.38
N LYS A 27 9.98 -5.14 7.06
CA LYS A 27 8.94 -6.15 7.26
C LYS A 27 7.66 -5.77 6.53
N VAL A 28 6.82 -6.77 6.30
CA VAL A 28 5.45 -6.57 5.78
C VAL A 28 4.48 -6.66 6.94
N GLU A 29 3.72 -5.58 7.17
CA GLU A 29 2.72 -5.49 8.23
C GLU A 29 1.37 -5.05 7.66
N ILE A 30 0.26 -5.44 8.31
CA ILE A 30 -1.07 -5.00 7.92
C ILE A 30 -1.38 -3.68 8.62
N SER A 31 -1.57 -2.59 7.88
CA SER A 31 -1.73 -1.23 8.48
C SER A 31 -3.13 -0.61 8.32
N ALA A 32 -3.99 -1.23 7.52
CA ALA A 32 -5.35 -0.74 7.29
C ALA A 32 -6.25 -1.91 6.93
N GLU A 33 -7.54 -1.74 7.15
CA GLU A 33 -8.56 -2.65 6.66
C GLU A 33 -9.34 -1.98 5.54
N PHE A 34 -9.73 -2.76 4.54
CA PHE A 34 -10.58 -2.35 3.45
C PHE A 34 -11.79 -3.28 3.41
N SER A 35 -12.98 -2.69 3.39
CA SER A 35 -14.23 -3.39 3.13
C SER A 35 -15.01 -2.65 2.06
N GLY A 36 -15.43 -3.35 1.01
CA GLY A 36 -16.25 -2.74 -0.03
C GLY A 36 -16.16 -3.47 -1.37
N GLN A 37 -16.81 -2.87 -2.38
CA GLN A 37 -16.79 -3.40 -3.74
C GLN A 37 -15.39 -3.29 -4.37
N TYR A 38 -14.98 -4.39 -4.98
CA TYR A 38 -13.71 -4.55 -5.64
C TYR A 38 -13.85 -5.49 -6.84
N GLN A 39 -13.23 -5.11 -7.95
CA GLN A 39 -13.08 -5.97 -9.10
C GLN A 39 -11.70 -6.63 -9.04
N TRP A 40 -11.65 -7.95 -9.22
CA TRP A 40 -10.39 -8.69 -9.24
C TRP A 40 -9.43 -8.12 -10.28
N GLY A 41 -8.16 -7.96 -9.89
CA GLY A 41 -7.13 -7.36 -10.74
C GLY A 41 -7.22 -5.84 -10.93
N GLU A 42 -8.18 -5.15 -10.29
CA GLU A 42 -8.23 -3.68 -10.33
C GLU A 42 -7.10 -3.05 -9.51
N THR A 43 -6.44 -2.05 -10.07
CA THR A 43 -5.48 -1.26 -9.29
C THR A 43 -6.22 -0.16 -8.55
N LYS A 44 -6.36 -0.31 -7.23
CA LYS A 44 -6.77 0.79 -6.34
C LYS A 44 -5.54 1.49 -5.75
N THR A 45 -5.53 2.80 -5.88
CA THR A 45 -4.55 3.67 -5.23
C THR A 45 -5.20 4.27 -3.99
N THR A 46 -4.66 3.92 -2.82
CA THR A 46 -5.04 4.53 -1.55
C THR A 46 -3.90 5.42 -1.10
N SER A 47 -4.12 6.73 -1.07
CA SER A 47 -3.15 7.67 -0.53
C SER A 47 -3.34 7.79 0.98
N LYS A 48 -2.32 7.42 1.75
CA LYS A 48 -2.21 7.81 3.16
C LYS A 48 -1.27 9.01 3.24
N ALA A 49 -1.70 10.08 3.89
CA ALA A 49 -0.80 11.19 4.22
C ALA A 49 0.14 10.72 5.34
N VAL A 50 1.45 10.88 5.12
CA VAL A 50 2.45 10.71 6.18
C VAL A 50 2.91 12.10 6.55
N GLU A 51 2.53 12.52 7.76
CA GLU A 51 2.97 13.80 8.31
C GLU A 51 4.23 13.59 9.16
N THR A 52 5.24 14.42 8.92
CA THR A 52 6.50 14.38 9.65
C THR A 52 7.00 15.81 9.88
N SER A 53 7.40 16.09 11.11
CA SER A 53 7.95 17.39 11.51
C SER A 53 9.47 17.28 11.66
N TYR A 54 10.19 18.27 11.11
CA TYR A 54 11.64 18.35 11.23
C TYR A 54 12.05 19.79 11.53
N GLN A 55 12.67 19.99 12.69
CA GLN A 55 13.16 21.28 13.11
C GLN A 55 14.59 21.48 12.61
N VAL A 56 14.84 22.58 11.91
CA VAL A 56 16.16 22.95 11.41
C VAL A 56 16.57 24.31 11.95
N THR A 57 17.78 24.40 12.50
CA THR A 57 18.38 25.67 12.93
C THR A 57 19.16 26.27 11.76
N VAL A 58 18.89 27.54 11.44
CA VAL A 58 19.58 28.27 10.36
C VAL A 58 20.53 29.29 10.98
N PRO A 59 21.85 29.05 10.92
CA PRO A 59 22.84 30.03 11.38
C PRO A 59 22.82 31.34 10.56
N PRO A 60 23.32 32.45 11.11
CA PRO A 60 23.47 33.71 10.38
C PRO A 60 24.28 33.53 9.10
N MET A 61 23.92 34.25 8.03
CA MET A 61 24.63 34.23 6.74
C MET A 61 24.74 32.85 6.07
N THR A 62 23.80 31.94 6.35
CA THR A 62 23.75 30.61 5.73
C THR A 62 22.41 30.33 5.07
N THR A 63 22.43 29.56 3.98
CA THR A 63 21.26 28.92 3.39
C THR A 63 21.28 27.44 3.78
N VAL A 64 20.20 26.96 4.41
CA VAL A 64 20.02 25.53 4.70
C VAL A 64 19.01 24.94 3.72
N ILE A 65 19.42 23.89 3.03
CA ILE A 65 18.59 23.11 2.10
C ILE A 65 18.22 21.82 2.82
N VAL A 66 16.92 21.63 3.06
CA VAL A 66 16.36 20.40 3.65
C VAL A 66 15.75 19.56 2.52
N SER A 67 16.20 18.32 2.39
CA SER A 67 15.64 17.34 1.44
C SER A 67 14.97 16.21 2.23
N LEU A 68 13.71 15.90 1.91
CA LEU A 68 13.00 14.73 2.44
C LEU A 68 13.10 13.60 1.42
N LEU A 69 13.79 12.53 1.78
CA LEU A 69 13.99 11.33 0.98
C LEU A 69 13.08 10.22 1.47
N ALA A 70 12.54 9.41 0.57
CA ALA A 70 11.75 8.23 0.90
C ALA A 70 12.15 7.05 0.01
N THR A 71 12.04 5.83 0.54
CA THR A 71 12.26 4.60 -0.22
C THR A 71 10.94 4.10 -0.77
N LYS A 72 10.84 3.95 -2.09
CA LYS A 72 9.69 3.31 -2.73
C LYS A 72 9.96 1.81 -2.85
N GLY A 73 9.13 0.98 -2.24
CA GLY A 73 9.19 -0.47 -2.37
C GLY A 73 7.96 -1.03 -3.04
N THR A 74 8.17 -2.15 -3.72
CA THR A 74 7.12 -3.01 -4.26
C THR A 74 7.09 -4.31 -3.45
N SER A 75 5.90 -4.83 -3.19
CA SER A 75 5.72 -6.11 -2.51
C SER A 75 4.74 -6.99 -3.27
N ASP A 76 5.12 -8.26 -3.40
CA ASP A 76 4.28 -9.35 -3.87
C ASP A 76 4.02 -10.28 -2.68
N VAL A 77 2.83 -10.19 -2.08
CA VAL A 77 2.48 -10.90 -0.84
C VAL A 77 1.46 -11.99 -1.17
N PRO A 78 1.79 -13.29 -1.02
CA PRO A 78 0.82 -14.36 -1.19
C PRO A 78 -0.23 -14.34 -0.08
N TYR A 79 -1.48 -14.66 -0.40
CA TYR A 79 -2.58 -14.71 0.56
C TYR A 79 -3.60 -15.80 0.22
N SER A 80 -4.23 -16.31 1.26
CA SER A 80 -5.37 -17.22 1.20
C SER A 80 -6.65 -16.47 1.58
N TYR A 81 -7.80 -16.90 1.05
CA TYR A 81 -9.08 -16.26 1.32
C TYR A 81 -10.23 -17.25 1.23
N THR A 82 -11.34 -16.91 1.87
CA THR A 82 -12.60 -17.65 1.75
C THR A 82 -13.52 -16.89 0.80
N GLN A 83 -14.00 -17.57 -0.22
CA GLN A 83 -14.97 -17.04 -1.17
C GLN A 83 -16.34 -17.62 -0.89
N ARG A 84 -17.36 -16.76 -0.89
CA ARG A 84 -18.77 -17.14 -0.82
C ARG A 84 -19.48 -16.68 -2.08
N ASP A 85 -19.98 -17.63 -2.85
CA ASP A 85 -20.71 -17.39 -4.10
C ASP A 85 -22.18 -17.73 -3.92
N THR A 86 -23.07 -16.84 -4.35
CA THR A 86 -24.50 -17.12 -4.49
C THR A 86 -24.77 -17.43 -5.95
N LEU A 87 -25.17 -18.66 -6.23
CA LEU A 87 -25.48 -19.16 -7.56
C LEU A 87 -26.85 -18.65 -8.03
N ILE A 88 -27.12 -18.78 -9.34
CA ILE A 88 -28.36 -18.31 -9.97
C ILE A 88 -29.59 -18.97 -9.35
N ASN A 89 -29.46 -20.22 -8.89
CA ASN A 89 -30.51 -20.97 -8.22
C ASN A 89 -30.71 -20.57 -6.73
N GLY A 90 -29.95 -19.58 -6.23
CA GLY A 90 -30.00 -19.11 -4.86
C GLY A 90 -29.11 -19.89 -3.88
N ASP A 91 -28.50 -21.00 -4.31
CA ASP A 91 -27.59 -21.77 -3.46
C ASP A 91 -26.32 -20.97 -3.16
N THR A 92 -25.84 -21.10 -1.92
CA THR A 92 -24.58 -20.48 -1.50
C THR A 92 -23.49 -21.53 -1.41
N LYS A 93 -22.40 -21.33 -2.13
CA LYS A 93 -21.20 -22.17 -2.06
C LYS A 93 -20.06 -21.38 -1.42
N THR A 94 -19.44 -21.97 -0.39
CA THR A 94 -18.24 -21.40 0.24
C THR A 94 -17.04 -22.26 -0.09
N SER A 95 -15.95 -21.64 -0.53
CA SER A 95 -14.72 -22.34 -0.92
C SER A 95 -13.50 -21.60 -0.36
N GLN A 96 -12.52 -22.35 0.15
CA GLN A 96 -11.22 -21.82 0.55
C GLN A 96 -10.29 -21.80 -0.66
N MET A 97 -9.56 -20.70 -0.82
CA MET A 97 -8.68 -20.44 -1.95
C MET A 97 -7.29 -20.09 -1.42
N ASP A 98 -6.26 -20.64 -2.06
CA ASP A 98 -4.85 -20.46 -1.70
C ASP A 98 -4.03 -19.95 -2.90
N ASP A 99 -4.67 -19.14 -3.75
CA ASP A 99 -4.18 -18.77 -5.08
C ASP A 99 -3.98 -17.26 -5.25
N GLY A 100 -4.02 -16.52 -4.13
CA GLY A 100 -4.03 -15.07 -4.12
C GLY A 100 -2.63 -14.47 -4.06
N VAL A 101 -2.39 -13.41 -4.85
CA VAL A 101 -1.20 -12.53 -4.68
C VAL A 101 -1.61 -11.06 -4.62
N TYR A 102 -1.21 -10.38 -3.55
CA TYR A 102 -1.35 -8.95 -3.41
C TYR A 102 -0.09 -8.25 -3.93
N LYS A 103 -0.26 -7.36 -4.90
CA LYS A 103 0.78 -6.45 -5.37
C LYS A 103 0.58 -5.07 -4.76
N GLY A 104 1.50 -4.65 -3.91
CA GLY A 104 1.50 -3.34 -3.25
C GLY A 104 2.70 -2.51 -3.66
N VAL A 105 2.53 -1.19 -3.69
CA VAL A 105 3.63 -0.23 -3.80
C VAL A 105 3.45 0.76 -2.66
N ASN A 106 4.49 0.93 -1.84
CA ASN A 106 4.47 1.85 -0.71
C ASN A 106 5.77 2.65 -0.62
N SER A 107 5.69 3.85 -0.06
CA SER A 107 6.84 4.67 0.32
C SER A 107 7.08 4.56 1.82
N TYR A 108 8.31 4.23 2.23
CA TYR A 108 8.71 4.03 3.62
C TYR A 108 10.14 4.56 3.84
N ASN A 109 10.62 4.53 5.09
CA ASN A 109 11.96 4.98 5.47
C ASN A 109 12.23 6.45 5.08
N PHE A 110 11.38 7.34 5.59
CA PHE A 110 11.52 8.79 5.39
C PHE A 110 12.76 9.31 6.13
N LYS A 111 13.65 10.01 5.41
CA LYS A 111 14.89 10.57 5.96
C LYS A 111 15.06 12.02 5.56
N TYR A 112 15.50 12.84 6.50
CA TYR A 112 15.88 14.21 6.23
C TYR A 112 17.38 14.29 5.96
N GLU A 113 17.75 14.97 4.88
CA GLU A 113 19.12 15.35 4.58
C GLU A 113 19.21 16.87 4.58
N THR A 114 20.17 17.42 5.34
CA THR A 114 20.39 18.87 5.42
C THR A 114 21.75 19.25 4.88
N LYS A 115 21.77 20.21 3.96
CA LYS A 115 23.00 20.80 3.41
C LYS A 115 23.00 22.29 3.67
N SER A 116 24.08 22.80 4.26
CA SER A 116 24.28 24.24 4.49
C SER A 116 25.27 24.81 3.50
N LYS A 117 24.97 25.98 2.93
CA LYS A 117 25.93 26.78 2.16
C LYS A 117 26.01 28.21 2.70
N PRO A 118 27.20 28.83 2.74
CA PRO A 118 27.31 30.25 3.06
C PRO A 118 26.59 31.09 2.00
N ILE A 119 26.03 32.21 2.42
CA ILE A 119 25.50 33.22 1.50
C ILE A 119 26.71 34.02 1.01
N THR A 120 27.18 33.72 -0.20
CA THR A 120 28.21 34.54 -0.86
C THR A 120 27.57 35.86 -1.26
N ALA A 121 28.17 36.97 -0.83
CA ALA A 121 27.80 38.33 -1.21
C ALA A 121 28.17 38.64 -2.66
#